data_AF-A0A6N6VBX9-F1
#
_entry.id   AF-A0A6N6VBX9-F1
#
_cell.length_a   1.000
_cell.length_b   1.000
_cell.length_c   1.000
_cell.angle_alpha   90.00
_cell.angle_beta   90.00
_cell.angle_gamma   90.00
#
_symmetry.space_group_name_H-M   'P 1'
#
loop_
_entity.id
_entity.type
_entity.pdbx_description
1 polymer ?
#
loop_
_entity_poly.entity_id
_entity_poly.type
_entity_poly.pdbx_seq_one_letter_code
_entity_poly.pdbx_strand_id
1 'polypeptide(L)'
;MTQFESFLTTHIQLNIYIILIIGIIYIIVHQNRYKSYYRYFAIILNYIPVLTHEFGHVLFNKLSGGHAKDLVIVTRPSEREATLQQGYAITQSKSYLGQWFTTLGGYIMPPIMLWIGIITDFYNHPSFFILLYLGIFIYFLILTSRKLSPILIIIAMSLLLYLLFQSDDLLVIHQIVSFSYHFILGVLLGEVLQSSWTIFRLTFQRPKQSWDGSTLTDISKVPTVIYSSIWIAINLYTVYILIKLLLF
;
A
#
# COMPACT_ATOMS: atom_id res chain seq x y z
N MET A 1 -13.61 -26.05 -16.82
CA MET A 1 -12.90 -25.26 -15.79
C MET A 1 -13.93 -24.55 -14.94
N THR A 2 -13.77 -24.57 -13.63
CA THR A 2 -14.59 -23.72 -12.75
C THR A 2 -14.17 -22.26 -12.89
N GLN A 3 -15.05 -21.30 -12.59
CA GLN A 3 -14.70 -19.87 -12.59
C GLN A 3 -13.52 -19.56 -11.64
N PHE A 4 -13.38 -20.33 -10.57
CA PHE A 4 -12.27 -20.24 -9.63
C PHE A 4 -10.93 -20.70 -10.24
N GLU A 5 -10.92 -21.82 -10.95
CA GLU A 5 -9.73 -22.27 -11.70
C GLU A 5 -9.33 -21.23 -12.75
N SER A 6 -10.31 -20.69 -13.48
CA SER A 6 -10.08 -19.63 -14.47
C SER A 6 -9.46 -18.39 -13.85
N PHE A 7 -9.89 -17.99 -12.65
CA PHE A 7 -9.28 -16.88 -11.91
C PHE A 7 -7.83 -17.18 -11.53
N LEU A 8 -7.55 -18.36 -10.96
CA LEU A 8 -6.19 -18.72 -10.52
C LEU A 8 -5.19 -18.86 -11.68
N THR A 9 -5.65 -19.30 -12.85
CA THR A 9 -4.83 -19.46 -14.05
C THR A 9 -4.93 -18.27 -15.02
N THR A 10 -5.53 -17.16 -14.60
CA THR A 10 -5.59 -15.95 -15.43
C THR A 10 -4.18 -15.42 -15.66
N HIS A 11 -3.77 -15.42 -16.93
CA HIS A 11 -2.59 -14.70 -17.37
C HIS A 11 -2.95 -13.24 -17.62
N ILE A 12 -2.10 -12.31 -17.20
CA ILE A 12 -2.23 -10.88 -17.48
C ILE A 12 -1.01 -10.50 -18.30
N GLN A 13 -1.21 -9.71 -19.35
CA GLN A 13 -0.09 -9.04 -20.01
C GLN A 13 0.15 -7.72 -19.30
N LEU A 14 1.30 -7.62 -18.62
CA LEU A 14 1.69 -6.40 -17.93
C LEU A 14 1.91 -5.26 -18.92
N ASN A 15 1.08 -4.22 -18.81
CA ASN A 15 1.22 -2.97 -19.52
C ASN A 15 1.79 -1.91 -18.59
N ILE A 16 3.10 -1.71 -18.69
CA ILE A 16 3.81 -0.74 -17.87
C ILE A 16 3.35 0.70 -18.09
N TYR A 17 2.92 1.07 -19.30
CA TYR A 17 2.44 2.42 -19.55
C TYR A 17 1.22 2.73 -18.70
N ILE A 18 0.33 1.75 -18.50
CA ILE A 18 -0.82 1.90 -17.59
C ILE A 18 -0.33 2.11 -16.15
N ILE A 19 0.61 1.30 -15.68
CA ILE A 19 1.17 1.41 -14.31
C ILE A 19 1.82 2.79 -14.11
N LEU A 20 2.62 3.25 -15.08
CA LEU A 20 3.28 4.56 -15.05
C LEU A 20 2.27 5.70 -15.06
N ILE A 21 1.24 5.64 -15.91
CA ILE A 21 0.18 6.64 -15.96
C ILE A 21 -0.54 6.72 -14.61
N ILE A 22 -0.90 5.57 -14.02
CA ILE A 22 -1.55 5.54 -12.71
C ILE A 22 -0.61 6.09 -11.62
N GLY A 23 0.67 5.73 -11.65
CA GLY A 23 1.68 6.27 -10.72
C GLY A 23 1.87 7.78 -10.85
N ILE A 24 1.88 8.32 -12.08
CA ILE A 24 1.95 9.77 -12.33
C ILE A 24 0.68 10.46 -11.82
N ILE A 25 -0.51 9.91 -12.11
CA ILE A 25 -1.78 10.43 -11.61
C ILE A 25 -1.76 10.44 -10.08
N TYR A 26 -1.30 9.36 -9.44
CA TYR A 26 -1.14 9.27 -7.99
C TYR A 26 -0.29 10.43 -7.45
N ILE A 27 0.89 10.66 -8.03
CA ILE A 27 1.81 11.72 -7.61
C ILE A 27 1.17 13.11 -7.79
N ILE A 28 0.55 13.38 -8.94
CA ILE A 28 -0.12 14.66 -9.23
C ILE A 28 -1.23 14.93 -8.22
N VAL A 29 -2.08 13.93 -7.97
CA VAL A 29 -3.19 14.04 -7.01
C VAL A 29 -2.65 14.27 -5.60
N HIS A 30 -1.60 13.53 -5.21
CA HIS A 30 -0.97 13.69 -3.91
C HIS A 30 -0.40 15.10 -3.70
N GLN A 31 0.32 15.64 -4.68
CA GLN A 31 0.90 16.99 -4.58
C GLN A 31 -0.18 18.07 -4.48
N ASN A 32 -1.34 17.86 -5.10
CA ASN A 32 -2.46 18.78 -5.11
C ASN A 32 -3.51 18.51 -4.02
N ARG A 33 -3.25 17.58 -3.09
CA ARG A 33 -4.23 17.06 -2.11
C ARG A 33 -4.93 18.10 -1.23
N TYR A 34 -4.37 19.30 -1.09
CA TYR A 34 -4.97 20.39 -0.30
C TYR A 34 -6.06 21.17 -1.05
N LYS A 35 -6.16 21.03 -2.38
CA LYS A 35 -7.20 21.66 -3.23
C LYS A 35 -8.50 20.83 -3.17
N SER A 36 -9.66 21.50 -3.17
CA SER A 36 -10.98 20.91 -2.88
C SER A 36 -11.23 19.53 -3.53
N TYR A 37 -11.24 19.44 -4.86
CA TYR A 37 -11.54 18.18 -5.56
C TYR A 37 -10.49 17.08 -5.34
N TYR A 38 -9.20 17.45 -5.27
CA TYR A 38 -8.10 16.50 -5.11
C TYR A 38 -8.09 15.79 -3.76
N ARG A 39 -8.72 16.36 -2.73
CA ARG A 39 -8.81 15.77 -1.38
C ARG A 39 -9.42 14.38 -1.41
N TYR A 40 -10.55 14.21 -2.11
CA TYR A 40 -11.27 12.95 -2.18
C TYR A 40 -10.55 11.93 -3.07
N PHE A 41 -10.04 12.37 -4.23
CA PHE A 41 -9.23 11.50 -5.09
C PHE A 41 -7.96 11.00 -4.37
N ALA A 42 -7.31 11.84 -3.58
CA ALA A 42 -6.15 11.44 -2.77
C ALA A 42 -6.52 10.39 -1.71
N ILE A 43 -7.74 10.42 -1.17
CA ILE A 43 -8.19 9.39 -0.22
C ILE A 43 -8.37 8.04 -0.93
N ILE A 44 -8.99 8.05 -2.11
CA ILE A 44 -9.25 6.84 -2.90
C ILE A 44 -7.93 6.23 -3.38
N LEU A 45 -7.07 7.03 -4.01
CA LEU A 45 -5.80 6.55 -4.57
C LEU A 45 -4.81 6.11 -3.48
N ASN A 46 -4.79 6.79 -2.32
CA ASN A 46 -3.91 6.40 -1.21
C ASN A 46 -4.47 5.25 -0.37
N TYR A 47 -5.68 4.75 -0.63
CA TYR A 47 -6.29 3.74 0.24
C TYR A 47 -5.43 2.48 0.33
N ILE A 48 -5.01 1.93 -0.81
CA ILE A 48 -4.16 0.74 -0.89
C ILE A 48 -2.75 1.02 -0.35
N PRO A 49 -2.05 2.11 -0.78
CA PRO A 49 -0.77 2.50 -0.19
C PRO A 49 -0.78 2.63 1.34
N VAL A 50 -1.75 3.36 1.90
CA VAL A 50 -1.87 3.56 3.34
C VAL A 50 -2.20 2.24 4.04
N LEU A 51 -3.15 1.45 3.52
CA LEU A 51 -3.43 0.12 4.04
C LEU A 51 -2.16 -0.74 4.10
N THR A 52 -1.36 -0.70 3.04
CA THR A 52 -0.12 -1.46 2.93
C THR A 52 0.92 -0.99 3.95
N HIS A 53 1.11 0.32 4.09
CA HIS A 53 2.01 0.92 5.07
C HIS A 53 1.60 0.55 6.51
N GLU A 54 0.36 0.81 6.90
CA GLU A 54 -0.12 0.52 8.26
C GLU A 54 -0.12 -0.98 8.55
N PHE A 55 -0.44 -1.81 7.55
CA PHE A 55 -0.32 -3.26 7.68
C PHE A 55 1.12 -3.70 7.88
N GLY A 56 2.10 -3.00 7.30
CA GLY A 56 3.53 -3.19 7.56
C GLY A 56 3.86 -3.08 9.04
N HIS A 57 3.38 -2.02 9.72
CA HIS A 57 3.54 -1.90 11.18
C HIS A 57 2.91 -3.08 11.92
N VAL A 58 1.68 -3.46 11.56
CA VAL A 58 0.97 -4.56 12.23
C VAL A 58 1.67 -5.90 12.04
N LEU A 59 2.11 -6.20 10.81
CA LEU A 59 2.80 -7.44 10.47
C LEU A 59 4.11 -7.56 11.24
N PHE A 60 4.96 -6.53 11.16
CA PHE A 60 6.26 -6.53 11.84
C PHE A 60 6.11 -6.53 13.36
N ASN A 61 5.08 -5.86 13.89
CA ASN A 61 4.75 -5.93 15.30
C ASN A 61 4.45 -7.36 15.74
N LYS A 62 3.57 -8.06 15.01
CA LYS A 62 3.25 -9.46 15.30
C LYS A 62 4.46 -10.39 15.16
N LEU A 63 5.27 -10.23 14.11
CA LEU A 63 6.50 -11.02 13.91
C LEU A 63 7.50 -10.83 15.05
N SER A 64 7.57 -9.62 15.64
CA SER A 64 8.38 -9.34 16.82
C SER A 64 7.76 -9.80 18.16
N GLY A 65 6.62 -10.49 18.12
CA GLY A 65 5.90 -11.00 19.28
C GLY A 65 4.97 -9.99 19.97
N GLY A 66 4.73 -8.82 19.34
CA GLY A 66 3.78 -7.81 19.77
C GLY A 66 2.33 -8.11 19.39
N HIS A 67 1.44 -7.17 19.70
CA HIS A 67 0.02 -7.25 19.36
C HIS A 67 -0.48 -5.94 18.75
N ALA A 68 -1.16 -6.03 17.61
CA ALA A 68 -1.90 -4.92 17.03
C ALA A 68 -3.31 -4.87 17.61
N LYS A 69 -3.73 -3.70 18.07
CA LYS A 69 -5.05 -3.43 18.64
C LYS A 69 -6.02 -2.84 17.64
N ASP A 70 -5.53 -1.97 16.78
CA ASP A 70 -6.35 -1.28 15.79
C ASP A 70 -5.51 -0.94 14.56
N LEU A 71 -6.16 -0.86 13.42
CA LEU A 71 -5.61 -0.32 12.17
C LEU A 71 -6.68 0.58 11.58
N VAL A 72 -6.34 1.86 11.38
CA VAL A 72 -7.31 2.87 10.95
C VAL A 72 -6.80 3.53 9.68
N ILE A 73 -7.69 3.62 8.69
CA ILE A 73 -7.48 4.45 7.51
C ILE A 73 -8.39 5.67 7.64
N VAL A 74 -7.80 6.86 7.61
CA VAL A 74 -8.54 8.11 7.74
C VAL A 74 -9.16 8.45 6.39
N THR A 75 -10.50 8.40 6.29
CA THR A 75 -11.23 8.66 5.04
C THR A 75 -11.92 10.02 5.00
N ARG A 76 -11.80 10.84 6.04
CA ARG A 76 -12.36 12.19 6.09
C ARG A 76 -11.27 13.23 5.77
N PRO A 77 -11.46 14.11 4.76
CA PRO A 77 -10.48 15.15 4.44
C PRO A 77 -10.17 16.09 5.61
N SER A 78 -11.20 16.53 6.33
CA SER A 78 -11.05 17.45 7.47
C SER A 78 -10.21 16.84 8.59
N GLU A 79 -10.36 15.53 8.83
CA GLU A 79 -9.55 14.81 9.81
C GLU A 79 -8.09 14.72 9.36
N ARG A 80 -7.82 14.37 8.09
CA ARG A 80 -6.44 14.34 7.55
C ARG A 80 -5.76 15.71 7.62
N GLU A 81 -6.49 16.80 7.45
CA GLU A 81 -5.95 18.16 7.56
C GLU A 81 -5.65 18.55 9.00
N ALA A 82 -6.51 18.14 9.94
CA ALA A 82 -6.34 18.42 11.36
C ALA A 82 -5.22 17.58 12.00
N THR A 83 -5.09 16.31 11.63
CA THR A 83 -4.13 15.37 12.25
C THR A 83 -2.84 15.19 11.44
N LEU A 84 -2.85 15.58 10.16
CA LEU A 84 -1.80 15.28 9.16
C LEU A 84 -1.56 13.79 8.93
N GLN A 85 -2.44 12.91 9.44
CA GLN A 85 -2.33 11.46 9.32
C GLN A 85 -3.27 10.94 8.22
N GLN A 86 -2.77 10.01 7.40
CA GLN A 86 -3.57 9.33 6.38
C GLN A 86 -4.13 7.99 6.85
N GLY A 87 -3.41 7.35 7.77
CA GLY A 87 -3.77 6.17 8.53
C GLY A 87 -2.93 6.13 9.80
N TYR A 88 -3.24 5.16 10.67
CA TYR A 88 -2.42 4.83 11.82
C TYR A 88 -2.75 3.42 12.32
N ALA A 89 -1.72 2.69 12.75
CA ALA A 89 -1.84 1.43 13.47
C ALA A 89 -1.57 1.62 14.96
N ILE A 90 -2.44 1.07 15.82
CA ILE A 90 -2.22 1.02 17.26
C ILE A 90 -1.58 -0.33 17.58
N THR A 91 -0.26 -0.33 17.77
CA THR A 91 0.52 -1.54 18.07
C THR A 91 1.10 -1.53 19.48
N GLN A 92 1.22 -2.70 20.10
CA GLN A 92 1.85 -2.89 21.40
C GLN A 92 3.06 -3.81 21.26
N SER A 93 4.25 -3.24 21.41
CA SER A 93 5.51 -3.99 21.35
C SER A 93 5.92 -4.47 22.74
N LYS A 94 6.45 -5.69 22.82
CA LYS A 94 6.94 -6.29 24.09
C LYS A 94 8.35 -5.80 24.49
N SER A 95 9.10 -5.22 23.56
CA SER A 95 10.47 -4.77 23.77
C SER A 95 10.81 -3.57 22.87
N TYR A 96 11.88 -2.85 23.20
CA TYR A 96 12.42 -1.78 22.36
C TYR A 96 12.83 -2.27 20.97
N LEU A 97 13.42 -3.47 20.88
CA LEU A 97 13.73 -4.11 19.60
C LEU A 97 12.45 -4.40 18.80
N GLY A 98 11.40 -4.90 19.44
CA GLY A 98 10.11 -5.12 18.78
C GLY A 98 9.48 -3.82 18.28
N GLN A 99 9.59 -2.73 19.04
CA GLN A 99 9.15 -1.41 18.59
C GLN A 99 9.97 -0.91 17.40
N TRP A 100 11.29 -1.10 17.42
CA TRP A 100 12.17 -0.77 16.32
C TRP A 100 11.80 -1.54 15.04
N PHE A 101 11.58 -2.86 15.12
CA PHE A 101 11.10 -3.67 13.99
C PHE A 101 9.72 -3.23 13.49
N THR A 102 8.79 -2.93 14.41
CA THR A 102 7.44 -2.45 14.09
C THR A 102 7.51 -1.15 13.27
N THR A 103 8.30 -0.18 13.73
CA THR A 103 8.42 1.14 13.09
C THR A 103 9.10 1.05 11.73
N LEU A 104 10.03 0.12 11.52
CA LEU A 104 10.61 -0.14 10.20
C LEU A 104 9.59 -0.67 9.18
N GLY A 105 8.66 -1.51 9.64
CA GLY A 105 7.74 -2.25 8.78
C GLY A 105 6.89 -1.36 7.87
N GLY A 106 6.50 -0.17 8.33
CA GLY A 106 5.62 0.73 7.57
C GLY A 106 6.21 1.16 6.23
N TYR A 107 7.45 1.66 6.23
CA TYR A 107 8.14 2.11 5.03
C TYR A 107 8.72 0.97 4.17
N ILE A 108 8.87 -0.23 4.74
CA ILE A 108 9.37 -1.41 4.01
C ILE A 108 8.23 -2.13 3.27
N MET A 109 7.00 -2.08 3.77
CA MET A 109 5.90 -2.87 3.21
C MET A 109 5.46 -2.45 1.80
N PRO A 110 5.28 -1.15 1.45
CA PRO A 110 4.94 -0.73 0.09
C PRO A 110 5.93 -1.22 -0.99
N PRO A 111 7.27 -1.04 -0.86
CA PRO A 111 8.20 -1.55 -1.85
C PRO A 111 8.27 -3.08 -1.89
N ILE A 112 8.07 -3.79 -0.76
CA ILE A 112 7.94 -5.25 -0.76
C ILE A 112 6.71 -5.68 -1.55
N MET A 113 5.55 -5.06 -1.31
CA MET A 113 4.31 -5.40 -2.01
C MET A 113 4.39 -5.09 -3.50
N LEU A 114 5.03 -3.98 -3.88
CA LEU A 114 5.29 -3.69 -5.29
C LEU A 114 6.15 -4.80 -5.93
N TRP A 115 7.19 -5.24 -5.22
CA TRP A 115 8.07 -6.31 -5.69
C TRP A 115 7.37 -7.67 -5.78
N ILE A 116 6.55 -8.04 -4.78
CA ILE A 116 5.72 -9.26 -4.82
C ILE A 116 4.79 -9.23 -6.03
N GLY A 117 4.15 -8.08 -6.28
CA GLY A 117 3.33 -7.89 -7.48
C GLY A 117 4.15 -8.25 -8.72
N ILE A 118 5.24 -7.54 -8.99
CA ILE A 118 6.12 -7.80 -10.14
C ILE A 118 6.54 -9.28 -10.25
N ILE A 119 6.93 -9.93 -9.15
CA ILE A 119 7.32 -11.35 -9.12
C ILE A 119 6.16 -12.27 -9.52
N THR A 120 4.95 -12.01 -9.02
CA THR A 120 3.79 -12.84 -9.36
C THR A 120 3.43 -12.77 -10.83
N ASP A 121 3.64 -11.62 -11.50
CA ASP A 121 3.51 -11.52 -12.96
C ASP A 121 4.60 -12.31 -13.67
N PHE A 122 5.86 -12.14 -13.27
CA PHE A 122 7.01 -12.84 -13.84
C PHE A 122 6.86 -14.37 -13.81
N TYR A 123 6.25 -14.91 -12.75
CA TYR A 123 5.94 -16.35 -12.63
C TYR A 123 4.55 -16.74 -13.15
N ASN A 124 3.85 -15.88 -13.89
CA ASN A 124 2.53 -16.14 -14.48
C ASN A 124 1.41 -16.48 -13.49
N HIS A 125 1.46 -15.90 -12.29
CA HIS A 125 0.46 -16.08 -11.24
C HIS A 125 -0.04 -14.75 -10.64
N PRO A 126 -0.48 -13.76 -11.45
CA PRO A 126 -0.86 -12.44 -10.96
C PRO A 126 -2.06 -12.47 -9.98
N SER A 127 -2.93 -13.47 -10.08
CA SER A 127 -4.07 -13.64 -9.17
C SER A 127 -3.65 -13.88 -7.72
N PHE A 128 -2.46 -14.43 -7.45
CA PHE A 128 -1.96 -14.55 -6.08
C PHE A 128 -1.69 -13.20 -5.41
N PHE A 129 -1.27 -12.20 -6.18
CA PHE A 129 -1.09 -10.85 -5.66
C PHE A 129 -2.42 -10.24 -5.21
N ILE A 130 -3.47 -10.43 -6.00
CA ILE A 130 -4.84 -9.98 -5.67
C ILE A 130 -5.33 -10.72 -4.42
N LEU A 131 -5.13 -12.04 -4.34
CA LEU A 131 -5.51 -12.83 -3.17
C LEU A 131 -4.75 -12.41 -1.91
N LEU A 132 -3.47 -12.05 -2.02
CA LEU A 132 -2.68 -11.54 -0.91
C LEU A 132 -3.27 -10.21 -0.40
N TYR A 133 -3.58 -9.29 -1.30
CA TYR A 133 -4.26 -8.04 -0.94
C TYR A 133 -5.64 -8.26 -0.33
N LEU A 134 -6.40 -9.22 -0.83
CA LEU A 134 -7.67 -9.62 -0.24
C LEU A 134 -7.47 -10.14 1.19
N GLY A 135 -6.44 -10.96 1.43
CA GLY A 135 -6.06 -11.42 2.77
C GLY A 135 -5.72 -10.27 3.72
N ILE A 136 -4.91 -9.30 3.27
CA ILE A 136 -4.61 -8.07 4.03
C ILE A 136 -5.89 -7.32 4.37
N PHE A 137 -6.79 -7.17 3.40
CA PHE A 137 -8.04 -6.45 3.58
C PHE A 137 -9.00 -7.14 4.55
N ILE A 138 -9.14 -8.46 4.46
CA ILE A 138 -9.92 -9.27 5.42
C ILE A 138 -9.34 -9.13 6.83
N TYR A 139 -8.02 -9.18 6.96
CA TYR A 139 -7.36 -9.00 8.24
C TYR A 139 -7.61 -7.59 8.81
N PHE A 140 -7.52 -6.56 7.97
CA PHE A 140 -7.86 -5.19 8.34
C PHE A 140 -9.32 -5.05 8.79
N LEU A 141 -10.27 -5.70 8.11
CA LEU A 141 -11.69 -5.71 8.48
C LEU A 141 -11.94 -6.21 9.90
N ILE A 142 -11.21 -7.26 10.31
CA ILE A 142 -11.29 -7.82 11.65
C ILE A 142 -10.75 -6.81 12.66
N LEU A 143 -9.60 -6.21 12.38
CA LEU A 143 -8.85 -5.39 13.32
C LEU A 143 -9.39 -3.96 13.47
N THR A 144 -9.89 -3.35 12.40
CA THR A 144 -10.22 -1.92 12.40
C THR A 144 -11.41 -1.58 13.27
N SER A 145 -11.32 -0.53 14.08
CA SER A 145 -12.46 0.03 14.80
C SER A 145 -13.41 0.80 13.87
N ARG A 146 -12.93 1.31 12.73
CA ARG A 146 -13.73 2.13 11.78
C ARG A 146 -14.35 1.28 10.68
N LYS A 147 -15.56 0.76 10.93
CA LYS A 147 -16.20 -0.21 10.03
C LYS A 147 -16.78 0.37 8.74
N LEU A 148 -17.15 1.67 8.69
CA LEU A 148 -17.90 2.23 7.55
C LEU A 148 -17.18 2.09 6.20
N SER A 149 -15.94 2.55 6.10
CA SER A 149 -15.16 2.45 4.84
C SER A 149 -14.95 1.00 4.39
N PRO A 150 -14.46 0.10 5.25
CA PRO A 150 -14.38 -1.31 4.91
C PRO A 150 -15.72 -1.94 4.45
N ILE A 151 -16.84 -1.61 5.12
CA ILE A 151 -18.17 -2.11 4.73
C ILE A 151 -18.57 -1.62 3.33
N LEU A 152 -18.33 -0.34 3.01
CA LEU A 152 -18.62 0.19 1.67
C LEU A 152 -17.80 -0.54 0.59
N ILE A 153 -16.54 -0.86 0.89
CA ILE A 153 -15.70 -1.66 -0.02
C ILE A 153 -16.25 -3.09 -0.16
N ILE A 154 -16.68 -3.74 0.93
CA ILE A 154 -17.33 -5.06 0.86
C ILE A 154 -18.56 -5.00 -0.04
N ILE A 155 -19.44 -4.01 0.14
CA ILE A 155 -20.66 -3.86 -0.67
C ILE A 155 -20.28 -3.72 -2.15
N ALA A 156 -19.31 -2.86 -2.47
CA ALA A 156 -18.82 -2.67 -3.82
C ALA A 156 -18.23 -3.96 -4.42
N MET A 157 -17.43 -4.70 -3.63
CA MET A 157 -16.85 -5.99 -4.06
C MET A 157 -17.92 -7.06 -4.26
N SER A 158 -18.91 -7.17 -3.36
CA SER A 158 -20.02 -8.11 -3.49
C SER A 158 -20.88 -7.80 -4.71
N LEU A 159 -21.14 -6.52 -4.99
CA LEU A 159 -21.84 -6.11 -6.21
C LEU A 159 -21.04 -6.46 -7.46
N LEU A 160 -19.74 -6.18 -7.47
CA LEU A 160 -18.86 -6.54 -8.59
C LEU A 160 -18.83 -8.05 -8.81
N LEU A 161 -18.70 -8.84 -7.75
CA LEU A 161 -18.75 -10.30 -7.81
C LEU A 161 -20.10 -10.78 -8.34
N TYR A 162 -21.22 -10.22 -7.86
CA TYR A 162 -22.54 -10.58 -8.37
C TYR A 162 -22.67 -10.33 -9.87
N LEU A 163 -22.19 -9.17 -10.35
CA LEU A 163 -22.16 -8.85 -11.79
C LEU A 163 -21.27 -9.80 -12.58
N LEU A 164 -20.11 -10.19 -12.02
CA LEU A 164 -19.20 -11.17 -12.61
C LEU A 164 -19.82 -12.57 -12.70
N PHE A 165 -20.56 -13.01 -11.68
CA PHE A 165 -21.22 -14.32 -11.69
C PHE A 165 -22.41 -14.37 -12.65
N GLN A 166 -23.06 -13.23 -12.91
CA GLN A 166 -24.11 -13.12 -13.92
C GLN A 166 -23.56 -13.02 -15.34
N SER A 167 -22.30 -12.61 -15.52
CA SER A 167 -21.64 -12.59 -16.83
C SER A 167 -21.02 -13.95 -17.14
N ASP A 168 -21.50 -14.62 -18.19
CA ASP A 168 -20.82 -15.79 -18.77
C ASP A 168 -19.57 -15.40 -19.59
N ASP A 169 -19.21 -14.11 -19.60
CA ASP A 169 -18.13 -13.58 -20.41
C ASP A 169 -16.78 -13.61 -19.68
N LEU A 170 -15.97 -14.61 -20.02
CA LEU A 170 -14.59 -14.76 -19.54
C LEU A 170 -13.71 -13.53 -19.84
N LEU A 171 -14.03 -12.75 -20.87
CA LEU A 171 -13.32 -11.51 -21.19
C LEU A 171 -13.48 -10.47 -20.09
N VAL A 172 -14.68 -10.36 -19.51
CA VAL A 172 -14.99 -9.40 -18.44
C VAL A 172 -14.21 -9.74 -17.18
N ILE A 173 -14.13 -11.02 -16.81
CA ILE A 173 -13.30 -11.49 -15.67
C ILE A 173 -11.84 -11.12 -15.89
N HIS A 174 -11.29 -11.44 -17.08
CA HIS A 174 -9.90 -11.12 -17.42
C HIS A 174 -9.63 -9.61 -17.36
N GLN A 175 -10.53 -8.77 -17.88
CA GLN A 175 -10.38 -7.31 -17.86
C GLN A 175 -10.39 -6.74 -16.44
N ILE A 176 -11.28 -7.22 -15.56
CA ILE A 176 -11.33 -6.77 -14.16
C ILE A 176 -10.07 -7.15 -13.41
N VAL A 177 -9.61 -8.39 -13.57
CA VAL A 177 -8.37 -8.89 -12.96
C VAL A 177 -7.17 -8.08 -13.46
N SER A 178 -7.06 -7.89 -14.78
CA SER A 178 -6.02 -7.07 -15.40
C SER A 178 -6.04 -5.64 -14.88
N PHE A 179 -7.17 -4.94 -14.92
CA PHE A 179 -7.26 -3.55 -14.47
C PHE A 179 -6.94 -3.40 -12.98
N SER A 180 -7.47 -4.29 -12.13
CA SER A 180 -7.20 -4.28 -10.69
C SER A 180 -5.72 -4.46 -10.39
N TYR A 181 -5.08 -5.39 -11.11
CA TYR A 181 -3.66 -5.68 -10.99
C TYR A 181 -2.79 -4.47 -11.35
N HIS A 182 -3.02 -3.88 -12.54
CA HIS A 182 -2.32 -2.67 -12.98
C HIS A 182 -2.57 -1.48 -12.07
N PHE A 183 -3.80 -1.33 -11.56
CA PHE A 183 -4.16 -0.26 -10.65
C PHE A 183 -3.39 -0.36 -9.33
N ILE A 184 -3.39 -1.54 -8.69
CA ILE A 184 -2.65 -1.77 -7.44
C ILE A 184 -1.15 -1.49 -7.65
N LEU A 185 -0.55 -2.04 -8.71
CA LEU A 185 0.86 -1.78 -9.03
C LEU A 185 1.14 -0.30 -9.28
N GLY A 186 0.27 0.39 -10.01
CA GLY A 186 0.42 1.80 -10.32
C GLY A 186 0.36 2.70 -9.08
N VAL A 187 -0.60 2.48 -8.18
CA VAL A 187 -0.67 3.27 -6.93
C VAL A 187 0.49 2.96 -5.99
N LEU A 188 0.97 1.70 -5.95
CA LEU A 188 2.15 1.33 -5.19
C LEU A 188 3.44 1.95 -5.75
N LEU A 189 3.60 1.97 -7.07
CA LEU A 189 4.71 2.65 -7.71
C LEU A 189 4.68 4.15 -7.39
N GLY A 190 3.51 4.77 -7.51
CA GLY A 190 3.28 6.15 -7.11
C GLY A 190 3.69 6.41 -5.66
N GLU A 191 3.29 5.53 -4.74
CA GLU A 191 3.66 5.60 -3.32
C GLU A 191 5.16 5.44 -3.10
N VAL A 192 5.83 4.47 -3.73
CA VAL A 192 7.28 4.24 -3.55
C VAL A 192 8.09 5.46 -4.01
N LEU A 193 7.70 6.09 -5.12
CA LEU A 193 8.33 7.31 -5.61
C LEU A 193 8.02 8.52 -4.71
N GLN A 194 6.76 8.70 -4.34
CA GLN A 194 6.29 9.82 -3.51
C GLN A 194 6.82 9.74 -2.07
N SER A 195 6.88 8.54 -1.49
CA SER A 195 7.39 8.30 -0.15
C SER A 195 8.88 8.60 -0.08
N SER A 196 9.66 8.26 -1.12
CA SER A 196 11.09 8.62 -1.20
C SER A 196 11.31 10.13 -1.07
N TRP A 197 10.50 10.93 -1.78
CA TRP A 197 10.54 12.39 -1.67
C TRP A 197 10.09 12.87 -0.28
N THR A 198 9.07 12.25 0.29
CA THR A 198 8.55 12.61 1.62
C THR A 198 9.55 12.30 2.72
N ILE A 199 10.17 11.13 2.70
CA ILE A 199 11.25 10.72 3.61
C ILE A 199 12.38 11.75 3.55
N PHE A 200 12.84 12.09 2.34
CA PHE A 200 13.89 13.09 2.16
C PHE A 200 13.51 14.42 2.82
N ARG A 201 12.30 14.93 2.54
CA ARG A 201 11.81 16.16 3.15
C ARG A 201 11.73 16.08 4.67
N LEU A 202 11.11 15.04 5.23
CA LEU A 202 10.95 14.86 6.68
C LEU A 202 12.30 14.72 7.41
N THR A 203 13.31 14.19 6.74
CA THR A 203 14.67 14.05 7.29
C THR A 203 15.34 15.39 7.53
N PHE A 204 15.16 16.35 6.60
CA PHE A 204 15.85 17.64 6.63
C PHE A 204 14.97 18.82 7.07
N GLN A 205 13.65 18.60 7.22
CA GLN A 205 12.72 19.65 7.64
C GLN A 205 12.97 20.10 9.08
N ARG A 206 12.85 21.42 9.30
CA ARG A 206 12.90 22.06 10.62
C ARG A 206 11.65 22.92 10.82
N PRO A 207 11.00 22.90 11.99
CA PRO A 207 11.30 22.06 13.17
C PRO A 207 11.06 20.57 12.88
N LYS A 208 11.72 19.70 13.67
CA LYS A 208 11.58 18.24 13.53
C LYS A 208 10.12 17.84 13.78
N GLN A 209 9.49 17.25 12.77
CA GLN A 209 8.16 16.65 12.92
C GLN A 209 8.27 15.24 13.49
N SER A 210 7.22 14.78 14.17
CA SER A 210 7.13 13.38 14.61
C SER A 210 6.72 12.50 13.42
N TRP A 211 7.57 11.54 13.10
CA TRP A 211 7.37 10.48 12.11
C TRP A 211 8.27 9.28 12.43
N ASP A 212 8.09 8.16 11.75
CA ASP A 212 8.79 6.90 12.05
C ASP A 212 10.31 7.03 12.15
N GLY A 213 10.92 7.81 11.25
CA GLY A 213 12.37 8.05 11.28
C GLY A 213 12.84 8.75 12.55
N SER A 214 12.07 9.72 13.07
CA SER A 214 12.35 10.33 14.37
C SER A 214 12.14 9.36 15.54
N THR A 215 11.08 8.54 15.49
CA THR A 215 10.79 7.51 16.50
C THR A 215 11.91 6.47 16.58
N LEU A 216 12.43 6.02 15.44
CA LEU A 216 13.57 5.11 15.39
C LEU A 216 14.83 5.74 15.98
N THR A 217 15.08 7.02 15.72
CA THR A 217 16.18 7.75 16.35
C THR A 217 16.02 7.84 17.87
N ASP A 218 14.81 8.07 18.36
CA ASP A 218 14.57 8.14 19.80
C ASP A 218 14.81 6.80 20.50
N ILE A 219 14.42 5.69 19.85
CA ILE A 219 14.61 4.31 20.34
C ILE A 219 16.10 3.89 20.28
N SER A 220 16.74 4.08 19.12
CA SER A 220 18.07 3.49 18.84
C SER A 220 19.25 4.44 19.03
N LYS A 221 18.98 5.75 19.16
CA LYS A 221 19.97 6.84 19.10
C LYS A 221 20.73 6.97 17.77
N VAL A 222 20.35 6.19 16.76
CA VAL A 222 20.89 6.29 15.40
C VAL A 222 20.24 7.47 14.67
N PRO A 223 21.01 8.36 14.02
CA PRO A 223 20.49 9.50 13.28
C PRO A 223 19.46 9.11 12.20
N THR A 224 18.39 9.90 12.09
CA THR A 224 17.26 9.67 11.16
C THR A 224 17.71 9.51 9.71
N VAL A 225 18.79 10.19 9.31
CA VAL A 225 19.35 10.11 7.95
C VAL A 225 19.77 8.69 7.54
N ILE A 226 20.18 7.84 8.49
CA ILE A 226 20.57 6.46 8.21
C ILE A 226 19.35 5.63 7.81
N TYR A 227 18.28 5.67 8.61
CA TYR A 227 17.01 5.00 8.28
C TYR A 227 16.41 5.51 6.98
N SER A 228 16.47 6.82 6.77
CA SER A 228 15.96 7.48 5.57
C SER A 228 16.72 7.03 4.32
N SER A 229 18.04 6.90 4.42
CA SER A 229 18.89 6.39 3.34
C SER A 229 18.56 4.94 3.01
N ILE A 230 18.34 4.09 4.02
CA ILE A 230 17.95 2.69 3.82
C ILE A 230 16.61 2.60 3.10
N TRP A 231 15.58 3.31 3.57
CA TRP A 231 14.26 3.25 2.94
C TRP A 231 14.25 3.81 1.52
N ILE A 232 14.94 4.93 1.28
CA ILE A 232 15.08 5.48 -0.08
C ILE A 232 15.84 4.49 -0.98
N ALA A 233 16.91 3.86 -0.48
CA ALA A 233 17.65 2.86 -1.25
C ALA A 233 16.77 1.65 -1.63
N ILE A 234 15.97 1.14 -0.69
CA ILE A 234 15.01 0.05 -0.95
C ILE A 234 14.00 0.49 -2.02
N ASN A 235 13.42 1.68 -1.89
CA ASN A 235 12.47 2.22 -2.86
C ASN A 235 13.08 2.32 -4.26
N LEU A 236 14.26 2.92 -4.38
CA LEU A 236 14.98 3.06 -5.65
C LEU A 236 15.36 1.70 -6.24
N TYR A 237 15.75 0.73 -5.40
CA TYR A 237 16.05 -0.62 -5.84
C TYR A 237 14.82 -1.35 -6.38
N THR A 238 13.66 -1.24 -5.72
CA THR A 238 12.41 -1.81 -6.22
C THR A 238 12.01 -1.19 -7.57
N VAL A 239 12.13 0.14 -7.71
CA VAL A 239 11.89 0.83 -8.98
C VAL A 239 12.87 0.38 -10.06
N TYR A 240 14.16 0.21 -9.71
CA TYR A 240 15.17 -0.32 -10.62
C TYR A 240 14.82 -1.74 -11.11
N ILE A 241 14.38 -2.64 -10.22
CA ILE A 241 13.95 -3.98 -10.62
C ILE A 241 12.75 -3.90 -11.56
N LEU A 242 11.75 -3.07 -11.24
CA LEU A 242 10.60 -2.87 -12.11
C LEU A 242 11.08 -2.48 -13.51
N ILE A 243 11.94 -1.45 -13.61
CA ILE A 243 12.49 -0.98 -14.88
C ILE A 243 13.31 -2.05 -15.60
N LYS A 244 14.14 -2.81 -14.87
CA LYS A 244 14.95 -3.87 -15.46
C LYS A 244 14.10 -4.94 -16.13
N LEU A 245 13.00 -5.34 -15.49
CA LEU A 245 12.03 -6.29 -16.05
C LEU A 245 11.22 -5.71 -17.22
N LEU A 246 11.33 -4.40 -17.52
CA LEU A 246 10.77 -3.80 -18.74
C LEU A 246 11.69 -3.92 -19.94
N LEU A 247 13.00 -3.91 -19.69
CA LEU A 247 14.03 -3.78 -20.73
C LEU A 247 14.58 -5.14 -21.18
N PHE A 248 14.22 -6.22 -20.48
CA PHE A 248 14.66 -7.60 -20.72
C PHE A 248 13.50 -8.55 -20.51
#